data_AF-A0A060BYA8-F1
#
_entry.id   AF-A0A060BYA8-F1
#
_cell.length_a   1.000
_cell.length_b   1.000
_cell.length_c   1.000
_cell.angle_alpha   90.00
_cell.angle_beta   90.00
_cell.angle_gamma   90.00
#
_symmetry.space_group_name_H-M   'P 1'
#
loop_
_entity.id
_entity.type
_entity.pdbx_description
1 polymer ?
#
loop_
_entity_poly.entity_id
_entity_poly.type
_entity_poly.pdbx_seq_one_letter_code
_entity_poly.pdbx_strand_id
1 'polypeptide(L)'
;RGLDNLIWIWTSEGNDKDWYPGDECVDIIGRDIYNQKDSDVLKFEYQRLTADYPDKIVILSECGGVSTISAQWSAGAKWGYFMPWYDYERTKDVSDEAFLETKHNFADKAWWQDVWKQEFVISRDELPSMK
;
A
#
# COMPACT_ATOMS: atom_id res chain seq x y z
N ARG A 1 17.50 -2.29 -23.55
CA ARG A 1 16.21 -2.46 -24.26
C ARG A 1 15.41 -1.15 -24.38
N GLY A 2 15.98 0.03 -24.12
CA GLY A 2 15.33 1.32 -24.41
C GLY A 2 14.00 1.57 -23.65
N LEU A 3 13.82 0.98 -22.47
CA LEU A 3 12.65 1.21 -21.62
C LEU A 3 12.96 2.40 -20.70
N ASP A 4 12.31 3.53 -20.93
CA ASP A 4 12.52 4.82 -20.25
C ASP A 4 11.26 5.33 -19.53
N ASN A 5 10.22 4.50 -19.47
CA ASN A 5 8.91 4.82 -18.91
C ASN A 5 8.57 3.97 -17.66
N LEU A 6 9.58 3.44 -16.98
CA LEU A 6 9.43 2.61 -15.79
C LEU A 6 9.75 3.41 -14.53
N ILE A 7 8.98 3.16 -13.47
CA ILE A 7 9.29 3.55 -12.10
C ILE A 7 9.61 2.24 -11.36
N TRP A 8 10.79 2.16 -10.77
CA TRP A 8 11.32 0.97 -10.12
C TRP A 8 11.02 0.99 -8.62
N ILE A 9 10.29 -0.03 -8.19
CA ILE A 9 9.92 -0.22 -6.78
C ILE A 9 10.73 -1.40 -6.25
N TRP A 10 11.48 -1.18 -5.17
CA TRP A 10 12.12 -2.26 -4.43
C TRP A 10 11.36 -2.50 -3.12
N THR A 11 10.88 -3.72 -2.91
CA THR A 11 10.12 -4.10 -1.72
C THR A 11 11.06 -4.58 -0.62
N SER A 12 11.02 -3.90 0.52
CA SER A 12 11.85 -4.19 1.69
C SER A 12 11.10 -5.05 2.72
N GLU A 13 11.83 -5.97 3.35
CA GLU A 13 11.43 -6.67 4.57
C GLU A 13 11.78 -5.89 5.86
N GLY A 14 12.44 -4.75 5.71
CA GLY A 14 12.70 -3.75 6.74
C GLY A 14 13.96 -3.97 7.58
N ASN A 15 14.70 -5.06 7.37
CA ASN A 15 16.04 -5.23 7.94
C ASN A 15 16.96 -5.94 6.94
N ASP A 16 17.00 -5.38 5.73
CA ASP A 16 17.52 -6.04 4.54
C ASP A 16 18.32 -5.09 3.65
N LYS A 17 19.03 -4.12 4.27
CA LYS A 17 19.90 -3.17 3.55
C LYS A 17 20.92 -3.85 2.64
N ASP A 18 21.43 -5.03 3.01
CA ASP A 18 22.36 -5.81 2.19
C ASP A 18 21.74 -6.33 0.88
N TRP A 19 20.41 -6.36 0.78
CA TRP A 19 19.64 -6.76 -0.40
C TRP A 19 19.19 -5.57 -1.25
N TYR A 20 19.45 -4.35 -0.78
CA TYR A 20 19.10 -3.14 -1.49
C TYR A 20 19.95 -3.00 -2.78
N PRO A 21 19.34 -2.93 -3.98
CA PRO A 21 20.08 -2.95 -5.24
C PRO A 21 20.95 -1.70 -5.51
N GLY A 22 20.75 -0.62 -4.76
CA GLY A 22 21.42 0.67 -4.97
C GLY A 22 20.47 1.77 -5.45
N ASP A 23 20.81 3.02 -5.13
CA ASP A 23 20.00 4.20 -5.43
C ASP A 23 19.82 4.45 -6.94
N GLU A 24 20.76 3.99 -7.75
CA GLU A 24 20.73 4.06 -9.21
C GLU A 24 19.70 3.11 -9.86
N CYS A 25 19.18 2.15 -9.09
CA CYS A 25 18.27 1.10 -9.56
C CYS A 25 16.84 1.24 -8.98
N VAL A 26 16.61 2.16 -8.04
CA VAL A 26 15.37 2.21 -7.23
C VAL A 26 14.82 3.62 -7.13
N ASP A 27 13.54 3.78 -7.45
CA ASP A 27 12.81 5.05 -7.33
C ASP A 27 11.96 5.12 -6.05
N ILE A 28 11.31 4.01 -5.66
CA ILE A 28 10.36 3.94 -4.55
C ILE A 28 10.64 2.70 -3.68
N ILE A 29 10.43 2.82 -2.37
CA ILE A 29 10.52 1.72 -1.42
C ILE A 29 9.13 1.15 -1.13
N GLY A 30 8.96 -0.14 -1.43
CA GLY A 30 7.78 -0.92 -1.08
C GLY A 30 7.91 -1.57 0.29
N ARG A 31 6.76 -1.84 0.91
CA ARG A 31 6.61 -2.70 2.07
C ARG A 31 5.32 -3.48 1.95
N ASP A 32 5.39 -4.79 2.11
CA ASP A 32 4.23 -5.68 2.06
C ASP A 32 3.87 -6.12 3.48
N ILE A 33 2.62 -5.87 3.90
CA ILE A 33 2.19 -6.18 5.27
C ILE A 33 0.80 -6.83 5.30
N TYR A 34 0.75 -8.01 5.90
CA TYR A 34 -0.48 -8.77 6.08
C TYR A 34 -0.76 -9.07 7.55
N ASN A 35 -2.05 -9.18 7.90
CA ASN A 35 -2.53 -9.62 9.21
C ASN A 35 -1.98 -8.82 10.41
N GLN A 36 -1.69 -7.53 10.21
CA GLN A 36 -1.19 -6.64 11.25
C GLN A 36 -2.21 -5.53 11.56
N LYS A 37 -2.92 -5.67 12.68
CA LYS A 37 -3.96 -4.71 13.11
C LYS A 37 -3.45 -3.62 14.05
N ASP A 38 -2.22 -3.74 14.56
CA ASP A 38 -1.61 -2.72 15.41
C ASP A 38 -1.03 -1.59 14.55
N SER A 39 -1.61 -0.40 14.70
CA SER A 39 -1.19 0.77 13.92
C SER A 39 0.15 1.34 14.40
N ASP A 40 0.57 1.06 15.64
CA ASP A 40 1.91 1.44 16.11
C ASP A 40 3.00 0.59 15.47
N VAL A 41 2.72 -0.68 15.17
CA VAL A 41 3.62 -1.55 14.41
C VAL A 41 3.73 -1.04 12.97
N LEU A 42 2.59 -0.71 12.33
CA LEU A 42 2.58 -0.18 10.96
C LEU A 42 3.31 1.17 10.86
N LYS A 43 3.16 2.04 11.86
CA LYS A 43 3.93 3.28 12.01
C LYS A 43 5.42 3.01 12.14
N PHE A 44 5.83 2.05 12.99
CA PHE A 44 7.23 1.70 13.14
C PHE A 44 7.85 1.23 11.82
N GLU A 45 7.16 0.36 11.09
CA GLU A 45 7.58 -0.11 9.77
C GLU A 45 7.77 1.05 8.78
N TYR A 46 6.79 1.95 8.68
CA TYR A 46 6.87 3.15 7.85
C TYR A 46 8.07 4.02 8.25
N GLN A 47 8.18 4.38 9.54
CA GLN A 47 9.20 5.29 10.05
C GLN A 47 10.61 4.75 9.84
N ARG A 48 10.81 3.45 10.07
CA ARG A 48 12.10 2.79 9.82
C ARG A 48 12.51 2.93 8.36
N LEU A 49 11.62 2.60 7.43
CA LEU A 49 11.93 2.68 5.99
C LEU A 49 12.18 4.13 5.55
N THR A 50 11.40 5.10 6.06
CA THR A 50 11.66 6.51 5.77
C THR A 50 12.98 7.01 6.37
N ALA A 51 13.45 6.44 7.47
CA ALA A 51 14.73 6.78 8.07
C ALA A 51 15.90 6.14 7.32
N ASP A 52 15.71 4.92 6.82
CA ASP A 52 16.71 4.19 6.04
C ASP A 52 16.86 4.72 4.62
N TYR A 53 15.78 5.26 4.04
CA TYR A 53 15.72 5.76 2.66
C TYR A 53 15.09 7.17 2.61
N PRO A 54 15.73 8.19 3.21
CA PRO A 54 15.12 9.52 3.42
C PRO A 54 14.77 10.27 2.13
N ASP A 55 15.42 9.95 1.02
CA ASP A 55 15.20 10.59 -0.27
C ASP A 55 14.20 9.83 -1.17
N LYS A 56 13.56 8.77 -0.65
CA LYS A 56 12.61 7.94 -1.41
C LYS A 56 11.21 7.95 -0.82
N ILE A 57 10.21 7.83 -1.70
CA ILE A 57 8.82 7.61 -1.31
C ILE A 57 8.72 6.19 -0.73
N VAL A 58 8.00 6.04 0.39
CA VAL A 58 7.69 4.75 1.01
C VAL A 58 6.20 4.46 0.84
N ILE A 59 5.87 3.28 0.31
CA ILE A 59 4.50 2.84 0.02
C ILE A 59 4.18 1.53 0.74
N LEU A 60 2.89 1.28 0.96
CA LEU A 60 2.38 -0.02 1.38
C LEU A 60 2.02 -0.80 0.10
N SER A 61 3.04 -1.36 -0.54
CA SER A 61 2.98 -1.94 -1.90
C SER A 61 2.02 -3.11 -2.00
N GLU A 62 1.86 -3.89 -0.94
CA GLU A 62 0.81 -4.89 -0.78
C GLU A 62 0.28 -4.88 0.67
N CYS A 63 -1.02 -5.10 0.84
CA CYS A 63 -1.56 -5.33 2.18
C CYS A 63 -2.82 -6.18 2.23
N GLY A 64 -3.15 -6.62 3.44
CA GLY A 64 -4.43 -7.25 3.70
C GLY A 64 -4.59 -7.69 5.15
N GLY A 65 -5.79 -7.57 5.70
CA GLY A 65 -5.98 -7.80 7.12
C GLY A 65 -5.22 -6.80 8.01
N VAL A 66 -4.91 -5.60 7.49
CA VAL A 66 -4.28 -4.50 8.24
C VAL A 66 -5.31 -3.63 8.95
N SER A 67 -4.88 -2.71 9.84
CA SER A 67 -5.79 -1.70 10.41
C SER A 67 -6.33 -0.75 9.34
N THR A 68 -7.36 0.04 9.66
CA THR A 68 -7.91 1.03 8.73
C THR A 68 -6.87 2.09 8.37
N ILE A 69 -6.93 2.63 7.15
CA ILE A 69 -6.00 3.69 6.72
C ILE A 69 -6.14 4.93 7.62
N SER A 70 -7.35 5.24 8.11
CA SER A 70 -7.56 6.28 9.11
C SER A 70 -6.75 6.08 10.40
N ALA A 71 -6.69 4.85 10.92
CA ALA A 71 -5.94 4.52 12.12
C ALA A 71 -4.42 4.56 11.87
N GLN A 72 -3.97 4.00 10.74
CA GLN A 72 -2.57 4.06 10.32
C GLN A 72 -2.08 5.51 10.16
N TRP A 73 -2.88 6.33 9.47
CA TRP A 73 -2.59 7.75 9.29
C TRP A 73 -2.52 8.46 10.63
N SER A 74 -3.48 8.23 11.53
CA SER A 74 -3.50 8.87 12.87
C SER A 74 -2.29 8.48 13.72
N ALA A 75 -1.82 7.23 13.60
CA ALA A 75 -0.61 6.77 14.28
C ALA A 75 0.67 7.39 13.69
N GLY A 76 0.67 7.78 12.41
CA GLY A 76 1.81 8.42 11.74
C GLY A 76 2.39 7.63 10.57
N ALA A 77 1.78 6.51 10.16
CA ALA A 77 2.14 5.82 8.93
C ALA A 77 1.52 6.55 7.73
N LYS A 78 2.33 7.30 6.98
CA LYS A 78 1.90 8.17 5.86
C LYS A 78 2.38 7.61 4.51
N TRP A 79 1.92 6.40 4.19
CA TRP A 79 2.29 5.71 2.95
C TRP A 79 1.96 6.54 1.70
N GLY A 80 2.82 6.50 0.68
CA GLY A 80 2.58 7.20 -0.59
C GLY A 80 1.37 6.64 -1.37
N TYR A 81 1.17 5.33 -1.30
CA TYR A 81 -0.10 4.67 -1.62
C TYR A 81 -0.21 3.36 -0.82
N PHE A 82 -1.39 2.74 -0.84
CA PHE A 82 -1.64 1.39 -0.33
C PHE A 82 -2.37 0.55 -1.39
N MET A 83 -2.08 -0.75 -1.44
CA MET A 83 -2.72 -1.67 -2.40
C MET A 83 -3.18 -2.95 -1.69
N PRO A 84 -4.47 -3.08 -1.35
CA PRO A 84 -4.99 -4.33 -0.82
C PRO A 84 -4.85 -5.44 -1.86
N TRP A 85 -4.46 -6.63 -1.41
CA TRP A 85 -4.39 -7.80 -2.28
C TRP A 85 -5.77 -8.23 -2.76
N TYR A 86 -5.82 -8.90 -3.91
CA TYR A 86 -7.07 -9.36 -4.50
C TYR A 86 -7.61 -10.59 -3.75
N ASP A 87 -8.93 -10.72 -3.64
CA ASP A 87 -9.57 -11.94 -3.17
C ASP A 87 -10.09 -12.76 -4.35
N TYR A 88 -9.36 -13.82 -4.69
CA TYR A 88 -9.60 -14.62 -5.89
C TYR A 88 -11.05 -15.09 -6.01
N GLU A 89 -11.60 -15.70 -4.96
CA GLU A 89 -12.95 -16.26 -4.99
C GLU A 89 -14.04 -15.19 -5.10
N ARG A 90 -13.70 -13.93 -4.79
CA ARG A 90 -14.62 -12.78 -4.82
C ARG A 90 -14.62 -12.05 -6.13
N THR A 91 -13.45 -11.93 -6.76
CA THR A 91 -13.25 -11.01 -7.89
C THR A 91 -12.86 -11.72 -9.19
N LYS A 92 -12.79 -13.06 -9.21
CA LYS A 92 -12.50 -13.82 -10.44
C LYS A 92 -13.59 -13.69 -11.51
N ASP A 93 -14.84 -13.45 -11.11
CA ASP A 93 -15.98 -13.22 -12.00
C ASP A 93 -16.91 -12.17 -11.39
N VAL A 94 -17.10 -11.06 -12.11
CA VAL A 94 -17.93 -9.92 -11.65
C VAL A 94 -19.44 -10.19 -11.76
N SER A 95 -19.83 -11.30 -12.39
CA SER A 95 -21.22 -11.75 -12.51
C SER A 95 -21.64 -12.78 -11.46
N ASP A 96 -20.69 -13.29 -10.68
CA ASP A 96 -20.94 -14.23 -9.57
C ASP A 96 -21.64 -13.52 -8.40
N GLU A 97 -22.49 -14.22 -7.66
CA GLU A 97 -23.09 -13.69 -6.42
C GLU A 97 -22.03 -13.35 -5.37
N ALA A 98 -20.91 -14.08 -5.39
CA ALA A 98 -19.72 -13.77 -4.61
C ALA A 98 -19.16 -12.38 -4.95
N PHE A 99 -19.41 -11.77 -6.10
CA PHE A 99 -18.96 -10.38 -6.33
C PHE A 99 -19.74 -9.36 -5.48
N LEU A 100 -20.97 -9.69 -5.08
CA LEU A 100 -21.91 -8.77 -4.43
C LEU A 100 -21.82 -8.73 -2.90
N GLU A 101 -21.28 -9.76 -2.25
CA GLU A 101 -21.17 -9.71 -0.79
C GLU A 101 -20.12 -8.67 -0.31
N THR A 102 -20.18 -8.34 0.97
CA THR A 102 -19.39 -7.25 1.55
C THR A 102 -18.08 -7.71 2.20
N LYS A 103 -17.92 -9.01 2.43
CA LYS A 103 -16.71 -9.61 2.98
C LYS A 103 -15.65 -9.74 1.89
N HIS A 104 -14.40 -9.63 2.31
CA HIS A 104 -13.22 -9.79 1.45
C HIS A 104 -12.04 -10.17 2.34
N ASN A 105 -11.18 -11.07 1.87
CA ASN A 105 -10.07 -11.62 2.65
C ASN A 105 -9.06 -10.55 3.12
N PHE A 106 -8.86 -9.52 2.30
CA PHE A 106 -7.81 -8.51 2.54
C PHE A 106 -8.34 -7.13 2.96
N ALA A 107 -9.38 -6.59 2.30
CA ALA A 107 -10.01 -5.32 2.62
C ALA A 107 -11.51 -5.37 2.29
N ASP A 108 -12.36 -5.51 3.31
CA ASP A 108 -13.80 -5.61 3.15
C ASP A 108 -14.46 -4.26 2.83
N LYS A 109 -15.78 -4.26 2.57
CA LYS A 109 -16.52 -3.03 2.24
C LYS A 109 -16.40 -1.98 3.35
N ALA A 110 -16.40 -2.37 4.61
CA ALA A 110 -16.31 -1.43 5.73
C ALA A 110 -14.94 -0.74 5.77
N TRP A 111 -13.87 -1.50 5.50
CA TRP A 111 -12.52 -0.96 5.37
C TRP A 111 -12.44 0.07 4.24
N TRP A 112 -12.97 -0.22 3.05
CA TRP A 112 -13.01 0.75 1.95
C TRP A 112 -13.91 1.97 2.23
N GLN A 113 -15.01 1.79 2.97
CA GLN A 113 -15.86 2.91 3.40
C GLN A 113 -15.15 3.82 4.41
N ASP A 114 -14.24 3.30 5.23
CA ASP A 114 -13.37 4.14 6.07
C ASP A 114 -12.40 4.94 5.22
N VAL A 115 -11.74 4.29 4.25
CA VAL A 115 -10.79 4.91 3.32
C VAL A 115 -11.41 6.12 2.60
N TRP A 116 -12.59 5.95 1.99
CA TRP A 116 -13.22 7.02 1.20
C TRP A 116 -13.85 8.15 2.02
N LYS A 117 -13.79 8.07 3.35
CA LYS A 117 -14.15 9.20 4.23
C LYS A 117 -12.96 10.09 4.57
N GLN A 118 -11.74 9.69 4.19
CA GLN A 118 -10.54 10.41 4.56
C GLN A 118 -10.15 11.43 3.48
N GLU A 119 -10.13 12.72 3.82
CA GLU A 119 -9.75 13.81 2.90
C GLU A 119 -8.29 13.72 2.41
N PHE A 120 -7.44 12.96 3.10
CA PHE A 120 -6.05 12.76 2.74
C PHE A 120 -5.83 11.54 1.82
N VAL A 121 -6.89 10.80 1.48
CA VAL A 121 -6.83 9.71 0.51
C VAL A 121 -7.30 10.24 -0.83
N ILE A 122 -6.48 10.04 -1.87
CA ILE A 122 -6.77 10.48 -3.24
C ILE A 122 -7.48 9.35 -4.01
N SER A 123 -8.64 9.65 -4.59
CA SER A 123 -9.34 8.77 -5.53
C SER A 123 -8.97 9.08 -6.99
N ARG A 124 -9.41 8.21 -7.91
CA ARG A 124 -9.08 8.33 -9.34
C ARG A 124 -9.55 9.66 -9.95
N ASP A 125 -10.69 10.18 -9.53
CA ASP A 125 -11.28 11.43 -10.03
C ASP A 125 -10.58 12.69 -9.52
N GLU A 126 -9.73 12.57 -8.50
CA GLU A 126 -8.93 13.66 -7.95
C GLU A 126 -7.53 13.77 -8.58
N LEU A 127 -7.12 12.79 -9.39
CA LEU A 127 -5.82 12.80 -10.06
C LEU A 127 -5.77 13.87 -11.17
N PRO A 128 -4.65 14.62 -11.28
CA PRO A 128 -4.46 15.57 -12.39
C PRO A 128 -4.26 14.83 -13.73
N SER A 129 -4.32 15.57 -14.84
CA SER A 129 -3.89 15.03 -16.14
C SER A 129 -2.42 14.63 -16.08
N MET A 130 -2.12 13.38 -16.47
CA MET A 130 -0.77 12.85 -16.66
C MET A 130 -0.45 12.67 -18.16
N LYS A 131 -1.20 13.36 -19.02
CA LYS A 131 -1.07 13.39 -20.48
C LYS A 131 -1.00 14.83 -20.97
#